data_AF-A0A835HJF2-F1
#
_entry.id   AF-A0A835HJF2-F1
#
_cell.length_a   1.000
_cell.length_b   1.000
_cell.length_c   1.000
_cell.angle_alpha   90.00
_cell.angle_beta   90.00
_cell.angle_gamma   90.00
#
_symmetry.space_group_name_H-M   'P 1'
#
loop_
_entity.id
_entity.type
_entity.pdbx_description
1 polymer ?
#
loop_
_entity_poly.entity_id
_entity_poly.type
_entity_poly.pdbx_seq_one_letter_code
_entity_poly.pdbx_strand_id
1 'polypeptide(L)'
;MVTILGPIKLFCISSHGNKPCTVEEEMSIPLKELLERHRGGVRGRWDNLLAEISRGSSVLLLPKQICDDILMEFGALKAVTYGLETAAVIVVNKSTDIVDAIASLSYF
;
A
#
# COMPACT_ATOMS: atom_id res chain seq x y z
N MET A 1 -1.37 22.18 -12.71
CA MET A 1 -0.29 21.41 -13.35
C MET A 1 0.74 21.16 -12.27
N VAL A 2 0.68 19.99 -11.62
CA VAL A 2 1.70 19.58 -10.64
C VAL A 2 2.90 19.16 -11.48
N THR A 3 3.98 19.91 -11.40
CA THR A 3 5.25 19.55 -12.03
C THR A 3 5.84 18.40 -11.23
N ILE A 4 5.71 17.17 -11.73
CA ILE A 4 6.38 16.00 -11.14
C ILE A 4 7.89 16.22 -11.38
N LEU A 5 8.63 16.53 -10.31
CA LEU A 5 10.07 16.81 -10.35
C LEU A 5 10.89 15.61 -9.85
N GLY A 6 10.26 14.65 -9.17
CA GLY A 6 10.87 13.42 -8.68
C GLY A 6 10.70 12.21 -9.60
N PRO A 7 11.40 11.11 -9.29
CA PRO A 7 11.32 9.87 -10.05
C PRO A 7 9.93 9.21 -9.89
N ILE A 8 9.39 8.67 -10.97
CA ILE A 8 8.05 8.08 -11.05
C ILE A 8 8.11 6.56 -10.86
N LYS A 9 7.10 6.00 -10.17
CA LYS A 9 6.91 4.56 -10.01
C LYS A 9 5.49 4.18 -10.39
N LEU A 10 5.35 3.01 -10.99
CA LEU A 10 4.04 2.40 -11.25
C LEU A 10 3.58 1.66 -10.00
N PHE A 11 2.47 2.11 -9.41
CA PHE A 11 1.84 1.52 -8.23
C PHE A 11 0.65 0.66 -8.65
N CYS A 12 0.65 -0.61 -8.23
CA CYS A 12 -0.45 -1.54 -8.45
C CYS A 12 -1.26 -1.69 -7.16
N ILE A 13 -2.40 -1.00 -7.07
CA ILE A 13 -3.19 -0.91 -5.84
C ILE A 13 -4.35 -1.90 -5.90
N SER A 14 -4.33 -2.88 -5.01
CA SER A 14 -5.34 -3.94 -4.88
C SER A 14 -5.98 -3.94 -3.48
N SER A 15 -7.18 -4.52 -3.36
CA SER A 15 -7.91 -4.71 -2.08
C SER A 15 -9.13 -5.56 -2.31
N HIS A 16 -9.73 -5.99 -1.21
CA HIS A 16 -11.05 -6.58 -1.20
C HIS A 16 -12.16 -5.53 -1.42
N GLY A 17 -12.57 -5.36 -2.69
CA GLY A 17 -13.85 -4.76 -3.06
C GLY A 17 -13.90 -3.25 -3.27
N ASN A 18 -12.82 -2.47 -3.06
CA ASN A 18 -12.81 -1.06 -3.48
C ASN A 18 -11.96 -0.88 -4.75
N LYS A 19 -12.43 -0.13 -5.75
CA LYS A 19 -11.77 0.26 -7.02
C LYS A 19 -10.26 -0.10 -7.16
N PRO A 20 -9.85 -1.32 -7.53
CA PRO A 20 -8.45 -1.61 -7.80
C PRO A 20 -7.95 -0.78 -8.98
N CYS A 21 -6.72 -0.31 -8.94
CA CYS A 21 -6.16 0.52 -10.01
C CYS A 21 -4.65 0.39 -10.10
N THR A 22 -4.12 0.69 -11.29
CA THR A 22 -2.69 0.85 -11.54
C THR A 22 -2.47 2.29 -11.96
N VAL A 23 -1.56 2.99 -11.27
CA VAL A 23 -1.28 4.40 -11.50
C VAL A 23 0.22 4.65 -11.51
N GLU A 24 0.67 5.54 -12.39
CA GLU A 24 2.01 6.11 -12.32
C GLU A 24 1.95 7.33 -11.41
N GLU A 25 2.75 7.35 -10.36
CA GLU A 25 2.79 8.45 -9.40
C GLU A 25 4.23 8.72 -8.94
N GLU A 26 4.47 9.93 -8.45
CA GLU A 26 5.77 10.34 -7.93
C GLU A 26 6.15 9.51 -6.69
N MET A 27 7.40 9.02 -6.66
CA MET A 27 7.92 8.38 -5.46
C MET A 27 8.00 9.39 -4.30
N SER A 28 7.89 8.89 -3.08
CA SER A 28 7.79 9.69 -1.84
C SER A 28 6.40 10.30 -1.58
N ILE A 29 5.38 9.94 -2.37
CA ILE A 29 3.98 10.23 -2.00
C ILE A 29 3.62 9.51 -0.69
N PRO A 30 2.94 10.16 0.27
CA PRO A 30 2.41 9.48 1.45
C PRO A 30 1.44 8.37 1.07
N LEU A 31 1.52 7.20 1.72
CA LEU A 31 0.64 6.06 1.40
C LEU A 31 -0.85 6.42 1.50
N LYS A 32 -1.22 7.18 2.54
CA LYS A 32 -2.59 7.66 2.72
C LYS A 32 -3.06 8.53 1.56
N GLU A 33 -2.20 9.44 1.10
CA GLU A 33 -2.50 10.34 -0.01
C GLU A 33 -2.64 9.56 -1.32
N LEU A 34 -1.75 8.60 -1.58
CA LEU A 34 -1.83 7.70 -2.73
C LEU A 34 -3.19 6.98 -2.79
N LEU A 35 -3.65 6.44 -1.66
CA LEU A 35 -4.92 5.70 -1.59
C LEU A 35 -6.15 6.61 -1.72
N GLU A 36 -6.16 7.75 -1.04
CA GLU A 36 -7.28 8.71 -1.12
C GLU A 36 -7.39 9.31 -2.53
N ARG A 37 -6.27 9.70 -3.14
CA ARG A 37 -6.23 10.33 -4.48
C ARG A 37 -6.65 9.39 -5.60
N HIS A 38 -6.08 8.17 -5.65
CA HIS A 38 -6.23 7.31 -6.83
C HIS A 38 -7.32 6.26 -6.73
N ARG A 39 -7.81 5.99 -5.51
CA ARG A 39 -8.78 4.92 -5.25
C ARG A 39 -10.01 5.38 -4.47
N GLY A 40 -10.00 6.61 -3.94
CA GLY A 40 -11.04 7.10 -3.04
C GLY A 40 -10.96 6.47 -1.64
N GLY A 41 -9.75 6.09 -1.22
CA GLY A 41 -9.44 5.68 0.14
C GLY A 41 -9.69 4.21 0.46
N VAL A 42 -9.64 3.91 1.76
CA VAL A 42 -9.87 2.57 2.31
C VAL A 42 -11.37 2.34 2.51
N ARG A 43 -11.86 1.14 2.18
CA ARG A 43 -13.26 0.76 2.47
C ARG A 43 -13.53 0.90 3.97
N GLY A 44 -14.55 1.67 4.34
CA GLY A 44 -14.82 1.98 5.74
C GLY A 44 -13.96 3.10 6.32
N ARG A 45 -13.32 3.90 5.44
CA ARG A 45 -12.38 4.99 5.76
C ARG A 45 -11.04 4.48 6.29
N TRP A 46 -10.10 5.40 6.44
CA TRP A 46 -8.73 5.15 6.88
C TRP A 46 -8.63 4.39 8.21
N ASP A 47 -9.57 4.59 9.13
CA ASP A 47 -9.59 3.88 10.42
C ASP A 47 -9.93 2.41 10.33
N ASN A 48 -10.47 1.97 9.19
CA ASN A 48 -10.71 0.58 8.90
C ASN A 48 -9.50 -0.13 8.27
N LEU A 49 -8.39 0.57 8.01
CA LEU A 49 -7.14 -0.06 7.59
C LEU A 49 -6.61 -0.95 8.73
N LEU A 50 -6.22 -2.18 8.38
CA LEU A 50 -5.56 -3.12 9.27
C LEU A 50 -4.05 -3.12 8.98
N ALA A 51 -3.71 -3.36 7.71
CA ALA A 51 -2.34 -3.41 7.24
C ALA A 51 -2.26 -3.12 5.74
N GLU A 52 -1.05 -2.85 5.27
CA GLU A 52 -0.72 -2.77 3.85
C GLU A 52 0.41 -3.77 3.54
N ILE A 53 0.42 -4.30 2.31
CA ILE A 53 1.54 -5.12 1.83
C ILE A 53 2.11 -4.39 0.62
N SER A 54 3.32 -3.83 0.76
CA SER A 54 3.98 -3.02 -0.27
C SER A 54 4.89 -3.82 -1.22
N ARG A 55 5.22 -5.07 -0.88
CA ARG A 55 6.15 -5.94 -1.63
C ARG A 55 5.46 -6.96 -2.56
N GLY A 56 4.14 -6.92 -2.74
CA GLY A 56 3.42 -8.03 -3.39
C GLY A 56 3.37 -9.28 -2.48
N SER A 57 3.60 -10.48 -3.01
CA SER A 57 3.46 -11.73 -2.24
C SER A 57 4.66 -12.11 -1.36
N SER A 58 5.79 -11.38 -1.39
CA SER A 58 7.01 -11.67 -0.61
C SER A 58 6.94 -11.20 0.87
N VAL A 59 5.72 -11.29 1.43
CA VAL A 59 5.16 -10.87 2.73
C VAL A 59 6.07 -10.18 3.76
N LEU A 60 5.80 -8.89 3.94
CA LEU A 60 5.94 -8.16 5.23
C LEU A 60 4.75 -7.19 5.30
N LEU A 61 3.88 -7.36 6.30
CA LEU A 61 2.70 -6.52 6.51
C LEU A 61 3.09 -5.24 7.23
N LEU A 62 2.88 -4.08 6.61
CA LEU A 62 2.98 -2.80 7.28
C LEU A 62 1.74 -2.59 8.16
N PRO A 63 1.87 -2.51 9.49
CA PRO A 63 0.75 -2.22 10.38
C PRO A 63 0.24 -0.80 10.15
N LYS A 64 -1.08 -0.59 10.33
CA LYS A 64 -1.74 0.73 10.17
C LYS A 64 -1.00 1.90 10.83
N GLN A 65 -0.38 1.69 12.00
CA GLN A 65 0.39 2.72 12.71
C GLN A 65 1.59 3.24 11.92
N ILE A 66 2.25 2.40 11.13
CA ILE A 66 3.36 2.81 10.26
C ILE A 66 2.78 3.47 9.00
N CYS A 67 1.67 2.93 8.48
CA CYS A 67 0.99 3.43 7.30
C CYS A 67 0.49 4.89 7.42
N ASP A 68 0.26 5.37 8.65
CA ASP A 68 -0.24 6.72 8.91
C ASP A 68 0.71 7.81 8.36
N ASP A 69 2.03 7.59 8.45
CA ASP A 69 3.05 8.61 8.15
C ASP A 69 4.09 8.15 7.10
N ILE A 70 3.98 6.93 6.56
CA ILE A 70 4.99 6.37 5.64
C ILE A 70 4.94 7.01 4.25
N LEU A 71 6.13 7.30 3.72
CA LEU A 71 6.33 7.71 2.32
C LEU A 71 6.59 6.49 1.45
N MET A 72 5.99 6.46 0.26
CA MET A 72 6.14 5.37 -0.71
C MET A 72 7.42 5.52 -1.53
N GLU A 73 8.55 5.29 -0.87
CA GLU A 73 9.89 5.28 -1.46
C GLU A 73 10.79 4.22 -0.82
N PHE A 74 11.90 3.88 -1.49
CA PHE A 74 12.82 2.83 -1.01
C PHE A 74 13.46 3.16 0.35
N GLY A 75 13.85 4.42 0.57
CA GLY A 75 14.54 4.86 1.78
C GLY A 75 13.65 4.76 3.02
N ALA A 76 12.47 5.39 2.96
CA ALA A 76 11.48 5.39 4.04
C ALA A 76 11.06 3.97 4.44
N LEU A 77 10.71 3.13 3.47
CA LEU A 77 10.31 1.75 3.76
C LEU A 77 11.45 0.92 4.33
N LYS A 78 12.68 1.08 3.83
CA LYS A 78 13.85 0.38 4.38
C LYS A 78 14.16 0.78 5.82
N ALA A 79 13.96 2.07 6.17
CA ALA A 79 14.18 2.58 7.52
C ALA A 79 13.24 1.93 8.56
N VAL A 80 12.04 1.51 8.15
CA VAL A 80 11.10 0.77 9.00
C VAL A 80 11.20 -0.75 8.85
N THR A 81 12.28 -1.28 8.23
CA THR A 81 12.53 -2.72 7.95
C THR A 81 11.62 -3.35 6.88
N TYR A 82 10.96 -2.53 6.07
CA TYR A 82 10.14 -2.96 4.93
C TYR A 82 10.83 -2.64 3.59
N GLY A 83 10.20 -2.97 2.46
CA GLY A 83 10.70 -2.59 1.15
C GLY A 83 9.57 -2.22 0.19
N LEU A 84 9.91 -1.43 -0.84
CA LEU A 84 8.96 -1.04 -1.88
C LEU A 84 8.83 -2.09 -2.99
N GLU A 85 9.95 -2.70 -3.41
CA GLU A 85 10.05 -3.67 -4.52
C GLU A 85 9.19 -3.32 -5.76
N THR A 86 8.13 -4.10 -5.99
CA THR A 86 7.24 -3.97 -7.15
C THR A 86 6.28 -2.79 -7.03
N ALA A 87 6.17 -2.18 -5.85
CA ALA A 87 5.14 -1.19 -5.52
C ALA A 87 3.71 -1.75 -5.74
N ALA A 88 3.55 -3.06 -5.51
CA ALA A 88 2.25 -3.70 -5.42
C ALA A 88 1.70 -3.46 -4.02
N VAL A 89 0.71 -2.57 -3.92
CA VAL A 89 0.07 -2.10 -2.69
C VAL A 89 -1.19 -2.92 -2.46
N ILE A 90 -1.18 -3.83 -1.49
CA ILE A 90 -2.37 -4.61 -1.10
C ILE A 90 -2.95 -4.02 0.17
N VAL A 91 -4.15 -3.44 0.06
CA VAL A 91 -4.84 -2.83 1.20
C VAL A 91 -5.67 -3.89 1.94
N VAL A 92 -5.31 -4.14 3.20
CA VAL A 92 -6.00 -5.07 4.10
C VAL A 92 -6.79 -4.27 5.13
N ASN A 93 -8.10 -4.49 5.22
CA ASN A 93 -8.96 -3.81 6.20
C ASN A 93 -9.34 -4.73 7.37
N LYS A 94 -9.93 -4.18 8.43
CA LYS A 94 -10.25 -4.94 9.66
C LYS A 94 -11.32 -6.01 9.48
N SER A 95 -12.04 -5.98 8.37
CA SER A 95 -13.02 -7.02 8.00
C SER A 95 -12.40 -8.19 7.22
N THR A 96 -11.09 -8.19 6.97
CA THR A 96 -10.36 -9.29 6.32
C THR A 96 -9.84 -10.28 7.37
N ASP A 97 -10.06 -11.57 7.12
CA ASP A 97 -9.33 -12.62 7.84
C ASP A 97 -7.87 -12.61 7.36
N ILE A 98 -7.01 -11.98 8.16
CA ILE A 98 -5.61 -11.80 7.81
C ILE A 98 -4.83 -13.12 7.87
N VAL A 99 -5.25 -14.07 8.71
CA VAL A 99 -4.58 -15.37 8.81
C VAL A 99 -4.84 -16.18 7.55
N ASP A 100 -6.10 -16.23 7.12
CA ASP A 100 -6.48 -16.89 5.86
C ASP A 100 -5.83 -16.24 4.64
N ALA A 101 -5.75 -14.89 4.62
CA ALA A 101 -5.07 -14.16 3.55
C ALA A 101 -3.57 -14.49 3.48
N ILE A 102 -2.86 -14.52 4.62
CA ILE A 102 -1.43 -14.89 4.65
C ILE A 102 -1.24 -16.38 4.33
N ALA A 103 -2.13 -17.25 4.82
CA ALA A 103 -2.08 -18.68 4.52
C ALA A 103 -2.25 -18.93 3.01
N SER A 104 -3.19 -18.23 2.38
CA SER A 104 -3.39 -18.25 0.92
C SER A 104 -2.17 -17.75 0.15
N LEU A 105 -1.51 -16.69 0.63
CA LEU A 105 -0.26 -16.21 0.03
C LEU A 105 0.92 -17.18 0.19
N SER A 106 0.96 -17.91 1.32
CA SER A 106 2.02 -18.86 1.64
C SER A 106 1.83 -20.22 0.95
N TYR A 107 0.62 -20.50 0.46
CA TYR A 107 0.31 -21.70 -0.32
C TYR A 107 0.83 -21.62 -1.76
N PHE A 108 1.01 -20.40 -2.30
CA PHE A 108 1.56 -20.16 -3.63
C PHE A 108 3.05 -20.51 -3.71
#